data_AF-A0A0P9SQ47-F1
#
_entry.id   AF-A0A0P9SQ47-F1
#
_cell.length_a   1.000
_cell.length_b   1.000
_cell.length_c   1.000
_cell.angle_alpha   90.00
_cell.angle_beta   90.00
_cell.angle_gamma   90.00
#
_symmetry.space_group_name_H-M   'P 1'
#
loop_
_entity.id
_entity.type
_entity.pdbx_description
1 polymer ?
#
loop_
_entity_poly.entity_id
_entity_poly.type
_entity_poly.pdbx_seq_one_letter_code
_entity_poly.pdbx_strand_id
1 'polypeptide(L)'
;MSEKLKKGQRLRLFYAELAKEAPPGSLNESRNLMAQVMNRIESSYALDDPEPMTIPELPDWRNAEYGKGGAYIPLINGAIHINANGAAGFYDSYKKHYAFTLRSASGADFVPKIDYIYSLEAAQARCKTSMAATSAKVKENVEKPIPTDPSEMSLKKISWLDRIARFLKLK
;
A
#
# COMPACT_ATOMS: atom_id res chain seq x y z
N MET A 1 -22.35 -11.56 -21.04
CA MET A 1 -22.71 -10.65 -19.93
C MET A 1 -22.04 -11.20 -18.68
N SER A 2 -21.10 -10.48 -18.07
CA SER A 2 -20.50 -10.92 -16.79
C SER A 2 -21.56 -10.82 -15.69
N GLU A 3 -21.69 -11.86 -14.87
CA GLU A 3 -22.62 -11.89 -13.75
C GLU A 3 -22.25 -10.80 -12.72
N LYS A 4 -23.21 -9.98 -12.30
CA LYS A 4 -22.98 -8.96 -11.25
C LYS A 4 -23.17 -9.62 -9.87
N LEU A 5 -22.14 -9.57 -9.03
CA LEU A 5 -22.20 -10.10 -7.66
C LEU A 5 -22.47 -9.00 -6.65
N LYS A 6 -23.17 -9.31 -5.54
CA LYS A 6 -23.35 -8.37 -4.42
C LYS A 6 -22.03 -8.17 -3.65
N LYS A 7 -21.84 -7.02 -2.99
CA LYS A 7 -20.64 -6.71 -2.17
C LYS A 7 -20.22 -7.84 -1.24
N GLY A 8 -21.17 -8.43 -0.50
CA GLY A 8 -20.88 -9.55 0.40
C GLY A 8 -20.40 -10.83 -0.30
N GLN A 9 -20.83 -11.10 -1.53
CA GLN A 9 -20.34 -12.23 -2.34
C GLN A 9 -18.94 -11.94 -2.86
N ARG A 10 -18.70 -10.71 -3.34
CA ARG A 10 -17.37 -10.26 -3.80
C ARG A 10 -16.35 -10.29 -2.66
N LEU A 11 -16.74 -9.93 -1.43
CA LEU A 11 -15.87 -10.02 -0.25
C LEU A 11 -15.48 -11.46 0.10
N ARG A 12 -16.43 -12.41 -0.01
CA ARG A 12 -16.13 -13.84 0.18
C ARG A 12 -15.21 -14.38 -0.91
N LEU A 13 -15.45 -13.97 -2.16
CA LEU A 13 -14.57 -14.32 -3.28
C LEU A 13 -13.17 -13.74 -3.06
N PHE A 14 -13.06 -12.52 -2.55
CA PHE A 14 -11.79 -11.88 -2.23
C PHE A 14 -10.98 -12.68 -1.20
N TYR A 15 -11.60 -13.18 -0.13
CA TYR A 15 -10.92 -14.07 0.82
C TYR A 15 -10.48 -15.39 0.18
N ALA A 16 -11.35 -15.98 -0.64
CA ALA A 16 -11.05 -17.24 -1.32
C ALA A 16 -9.91 -17.10 -2.34
N GLU A 17 -9.83 -15.97 -3.04
CA GLU A 17 -8.76 -15.67 -3.98
C GLU A 17 -7.45 -15.39 -3.25
N LEU A 18 -7.46 -14.57 -2.19
CA LEU A 18 -6.26 -14.32 -1.38
C LEU A 18 -5.66 -15.59 -0.79
N ALA A 19 -6.49 -16.56 -0.38
CA ALA A 19 -6.02 -17.83 0.15
C ALA A 19 -5.23 -18.68 -0.87
N LYS A 20 -5.34 -18.39 -2.18
CA LYS A 20 -4.62 -19.08 -3.26
C LYS A 20 -3.32 -18.37 -3.65
N GLU A 21 -3.16 -17.10 -3.28
CA GLU A 21 -2.01 -16.30 -3.65
C GLU A 21 -0.79 -16.64 -2.80
N ALA A 22 0.40 -16.32 -3.29
CA ALA A 22 1.63 -16.49 -2.52
C ALA A 22 1.62 -15.56 -1.29
N PRO A 23 1.96 -16.07 -0.08
CA PRO A 23 1.98 -15.25 1.12
C PRO A 23 3.01 -14.10 1.02
N PRO A 24 2.65 -12.87 1.40
CA PRO A 24 3.52 -11.69 1.30
C PRO A 24 4.61 -11.67 2.38
N GLY A 25 5.80 -11.13 2.07
CA GLY A 25 6.93 -11.02 2.99
C GLY A 25 7.02 -9.67 3.72
N SER A 26 6.22 -8.70 3.31
CA SER A 26 6.25 -7.35 3.87
C SER A 26 4.85 -6.72 3.92
N LEU A 27 4.73 -5.66 4.72
CA LEU A 27 3.54 -4.83 4.80
C LEU A 27 3.10 -4.30 3.43
N ASN A 28 4.05 -3.78 2.64
CA ASN A 28 3.77 -3.22 1.32
C ASN A 28 3.30 -4.28 0.33
N GLU A 29 3.97 -5.44 0.32
CA GLU A 29 3.55 -6.59 -0.51
C GLU A 29 2.15 -7.04 -0.15
N SER A 30 1.83 -7.12 1.14
CA SER A 30 0.51 -7.53 1.61
C SER A 30 -0.58 -6.60 1.12
N ARG A 31 -0.40 -5.29 1.33
CA ARG A 31 -1.38 -4.30 0.90
C ARG A 31 -1.54 -4.32 -0.63
N ASN A 32 -0.43 -4.42 -1.36
CA ASN A 32 -0.47 -4.42 -2.82
C ASN A 32 -1.14 -5.68 -3.37
N LEU A 33 -0.85 -6.86 -2.80
CA LEU A 33 -1.54 -8.09 -3.13
C LEU A 33 -3.04 -7.97 -2.89
N MET A 34 -3.45 -7.51 -1.70
CA MET A 34 -4.85 -7.27 -1.36
C MET A 34 -5.52 -6.29 -2.33
N ALA A 35 -4.86 -5.18 -2.68
CA ALA A 35 -5.39 -4.22 -3.64
C ALA A 35 -5.55 -4.82 -5.04
N GLN A 36 -4.56 -5.59 -5.52
CA GLN A 36 -4.60 -6.24 -6.82
C GLN A 36 -5.74 -7.26 -6.92
N VAL A 37 -5.89 -8.14 -5.93
CA VAL A 37 -6.96 -9.14 -5.90
C VAL A 37 -8.33 -8.47 -5.82
N MET A 38 -8.48 -7.44 -4.98
CA MET A 38 -9.74 -6.69 -4.88
C MET A 38 -10.09 -6.03 -6.22
N ASN A 39 -9.13 -5.35 -6.86
CA ASN A 39 -9.34 -4.69 -8.14
C ASN A 39 -9.74 -5.70 -9.23
N ARG A 40 -9.09 -6.87 -9.29
CA ARG A 40 -9.44 -7.95 -10.23
C ARG A 40 -10.90 -8.40 -10.08
N ILE A 41 -11.37 -8.53 -8.84
CA ILE A 41 -12.76 -8.92 -8.53
C ILE A 41 -13.74 -7.79 -8.88
N GLU A 42 -13.49 -6.56 -8.44
CA GLU A 42 -14.39 -5.45 -8.72
C GLU A 42 -14.49 -5.15 -10.23
N SER A 43 -13.37 -5.19 -10.96
CA SER A 43 -13.39 -5.03 -12.43
C SER A 43 -14.14 -6.14 -13.17
N SER A 44 -14.29 -7.31 -12.56
CA SER A 44 -15.00 -8.46 -13.17
C SER A 44 -16.49 -8.51 -12.81
N TYR A 45 -16.84 -8.10 -11.59
CA TYR A 45 -18.16 -8.36 -10.99
C TYR A 45 -18.90 -7.11 -10.50
N ALA A 46 -18.29 -5.91 -10.64
CA ALA A 46 -18.82 -4.64 -10.12
C ALA A 46 -18.69 -3.46 -11.11
N LEU A 47 -18.61 -3.72 -12.42
CA LEU A 47 -18.36 -2.72 -13.48
C LEU A 47 -19.21 -1.44 -13.38
N ASP A 48 -20.48 -1.57 -12.97
CA ASP A 48 -21.42 -0.46 -12.80
C ASP A 48 -21.88 -0.30 -11.34
N ASP A 49 -21.04 -0.65 -10.37
CA ASP A 49 -21.32 -0.38 -8.95
C ASP A 49 -20.84 1.05 -8.62
N PRO A 50 -21.71 1.96 -8.18
CA PRO A 50 -21.31 3.34 -7.83
C PRO A 50 -20.35 3.39 -6.64
N GLU A 51 -20.22 2.30 -5.88
CA GLU A 51 -19.38 2.23 -4.69
C GLU A 51 -18.55 0.93 -4.68
N PRO A 52 -17.53 0.81 -5.53
CA PRO A 52 -16.67 -0.36 -5.56
C PRO A 52 -15.88 -0.52 -4.26
N MET A 53 -15.58 -1.76 -3.89
CA MET A 53 -14.72 -2.03 -2.74
C MET A 53 -13.27 -1.73 -3.11
N THR A 54 -12.55 -1.00 -2.26
CA THR A 54 -11.16 -0.63 -2.51
C THR A 54 -10.30 -0.79 -1.26
N ILE A 55 -9.01 -1.06 -1.46
CA ILE A 55 -8.01 -1.05 -0.38
C ILE A 55 -7.20 0.24 -0.54
N PRO A 56 -7.28 1.19 0.41
CA PRO A 56 -6.59 2.47 0.29
C PRO A 56 -5.07 2.30 0.29
N GLU A 57 -4.36 3.26 -0.31
CA GLU A 57 -2.90 3.29 -0.30
C GLU A 57 -2.37 3.60 1.10
N LEU A 58 -1.17 3.13 1.43
CA LEU A 58 -0.56 3.35 2.74
C LEU A 58 -0.31 4.82 3.11
N PRO A 59 0.09 5.72 2.19
CA PRO A 59 0.17 7.16 2.51
C PRO A 59 -1.20 7.82 2.75
N ASP A 60 -2.31 7.08 2.71
CA ASP A 60 -3.62 7.60 3.13
C ASP A 60 -3.60 7.97 4.62
N TRP A 61 -4.03 9.21 4.90
CA TRP A 61 -4.02 9.81 6.23
C TRP A 61 -4.84 9.04 7.27
N ARG A 62 -5.77 8.18 6.82
CA ARG A 62 -6.61 7.35 7.70
C ARG A 62 -5.85 6.15 8.25
N ASN A 63 -4.79 5.72 7.58
CA ASN A 63 -3.98 4.60 8.04
C ASN A 63 -3.20 5.00 9.29
N ALA A 64 -3.08 4.04 10.19
CA ALA A 64 -2.31 4.22 11.41
C ALA A 64 -1.24 3.13 11.50
N GLU A 65 -0.12 3.42 12.15
CA GLU A 65 0.84 2.39 12.52
C GLU A 65 0.15 1.32 13.39
N TYR A 66 0.37 0.05 13.08
CA TYR A 66 -0.11 -1.11 13.84
C TYR A 66 1.08 -1.82 14.51
N GLY A 67 1.65 -1.12 15.49
CA GLY A 67 2.96 -1.47 16.03
C GLY A 67 4.11 -1.28 15.03
N LYS A 68 5.34 -1.48 15.52
CA LYS A 68 6.56 -1.21 14.75
C LYS A 68 6.54 -1.92 13.39
N GLY A 69 6.48 -1.12 12.32
CA GLY A 69 6.49 -1.59 10.93
C GLY A 69 5.19 -2.25 10.46
N GLY A 70 4.11 -2.22 11.25
CA GLY A 70 2.78 -2.70 10.87
C GLY A 70 1.86 -1.56 10.42
N ALA A 71 0.76 -1.91 9.75
CA ALA A 71 -0.28 -0.95 9.34
C ALA A 71 -1.66 -1.39 9.81
N TYR A 72 -2.44 -0.40 10.23
CA TYR A 72 -3.88 -0.47 10.44
C TYR A 72 -4.52 0.32 9.31
N ILE A 73 -5.36 -0.35 8.54
CA ILE A 73 -6.08 0.23 7.41
C ILE A 73 -7.56 0.22 7.76
N PRO A 74 -8.19 1.38 8.03
CA PRO A 74 -9.61 1.44 8.31
C PRO A 74 -10.43 1.14 7.06
N LEU A 75 -11.46 0.31 7.22
CA LEU A 75 -12.48 0.05 6.20
C LEU A 75 -13.87 0.39 6.76
N ILE A 76 -14.86 0.54 5.89
CA ILE A 76 -16.26 0.65 6.34
C ILE A 76 -16.65 -0.68 6.98
N ASN A 77 -17.10 -0.65 8.24
CA ASN A 77 -17.48 -1.81 9.06
C ASN A 77 -16.35 -2.80 9.42
N GLY A 78 -15.09 -2.40 9.27
CA GLY A 78 -13.98 -3.28 9.61
C GLY A 78 -12.62 -2.59 9.55
N ALA A 79 -11.58 -3.41 9.58
CA ALA A 79 -10.21 -2.95 9.38
C ALA A 79 -9.34 -4.07 8.83
N ILE A 80 -8.23 -3.70 8.21
CA ILE A 80 -7.14 -4.62 7.90
C ILE A 80 -5.99 -4.28 8.82
N HIS A 81 -5.52 -5.29 9.55
CA HIS A 81 -4.33 -5.19 10.37
C HIS A 81 -3.22 -5.95 9.66
N ILE A 82 -2.05 -5.33 9.48
CA ILE A 82 -0.91 -5.92 8.78
C ILE A 82 0.30 -5.85 9.72
N ASN A 83 0.93 -6.98 10.00
CA ASN A 83 2.19 -7.05 10.73
C ASN A 83 3.37 -6.69 9.80
N ALA A 84 4.54 -6.37 10.38
CA ALA A 84 5.72 -5.99 9.61
C ALA A 84 6.23 -7.06 8.62
N ASN A 85 6.03 -8.33 8.96
CA ASN A 85 6.38 -9.48 8.13
C ASN A 85 5.35 -9.79 7.02
N GLY A 86 4.28 -8.99 6.90
CA GLY A 86 3.23 -9.18 5.90
C GLY A 86 2.07 -10.09 6.31
N ALA A 87 2.11 -10.74 7.48
CA ALA A 87 0.91 -11.43 7.96
C ALA A 87 -0.21 -10.42 8.21
N ALA A 88 -1.46 -10.75 7.85
CA ALA A 88 -2.57 -9.82 7.92
C ALA A 88 -3.86 -10.43 8.46
N GLY A 89 -4.67 -9.62 9.13
CA GLY A 89 -5.98 -10.00 9.66
C GLY A 89 -7.06 -9.02 9.23
N PHE A 90 -8.17 -9.55 8.73
CA PHE A 90 -9.36 -8.79 8.36
C PHE A 90 -10.35 -8.80 9.50
N TYR A 91 -10.45 -7.69 10.21
CA TYR A 91 -11.30 -7.54 11.38
C TYR A 91 -12.70 -7.07 10.98
N ASP A 92 -13.71 -7.84 11.39
CA ASP A 92 -15.12 -7.46 11.30
C ASP A 92 -15.51 -6.76 12.61
N SER A 93 -15.74 -5.45 12.55
CA SER A 93 -16.03 -4.62 13.72
C SER A 93 -17.42 -4.90 14.31
N TYR A 94 -18.37 -5.40 13.51
CA TYR A 94 -19.71 -5.74 13.98
C TYR A 94 -19.70 -7.04 14.78
N LYS A 95 -19.02 -8.05 14.25
CA LYS A 95 -18.92 -9.37 14.89
C LYS A 95 -17.77 -9.48 15.89
N LYS A 96 -16.91 -8.46 15.98
CA LYS A 96 -15.76 -8.38 16.88
C LYS A 96 -14.79 -9.57 16.76
N HIS A 97 -14.50 -10.00 15.53
CA HIS A 97 -13.56 -11.10 15.27
C HIS A 97 -12.85 -10.92 13.93
N TYR A 98 -11.77 -11.67 13.71
CA TYR A 98 -11.11 -11.76 12.42
C TYR A 98 -11.87 -12.71 11.49
N ALA A 99 -12.43 -12.17 10.41
CA ALA A 99 -13.17 -12.93 9.41
C ALA A 99 -12.24 -13.73 8.49
N PHE A 100 -11.00 -13.27 8.31
CA PHE A 100 -9.97 -13.92 7.50
C PHE A 100 -8.57 -13.52 7.99
N THR A 101 -7.61 -14.43 7.83
CA THR A 101 -6.20 -14.16 8.10
C THR A 101 -5.32 -14.65 6.95
N LEU A 102 -4.26 -13.91 6.68
CA LEU A 102 -3.25 -14.19 5.67
C LEU A 102 -1.91 -14.43 6.38
N ARG A 103 -1.23 -15.52 6.05
CA ARG A 103 0.11 -15.83 6.57
C ARG A 103 1.18 -14.96 5.91
N SER A 104 2.35 -14.84 6.53
CA SER A 104 3.53 -14.26 5.89
C SER A 104 4.24 -15.26 4.97
N ALA A 105 5.17 -14.78 4.15
CA ALA A 105 6.06 -15.57 3.31
C ALA A 105 6.86 -16.66 4.07
N SER A 106 7.14 -16.43 5.36
CA SER A 106 7.81 -17.41 6.23
C SER A 106 6.88 -18.50 6.77
N GLY A 107 5.59 -18.47 6.42
CA GLY A 107 4.55 -19.35 6.96
C GLY A 107 4.04 -18.95 8.35
N ALA A 108 4.44 -17.79 8.88
CA ALA A 108 3.98 -17.34 10.19
C ALA A 108 2.52 -16.86 10.11
N ASP A 109 1.72 -17.27 11.10
CA ASP A 109 0.34 -16.82 11.24
C ASP A 109 0.28 -15.33 11.61
N PHE A 110 -0.86 -14.71 11.31
CA PHE A 110 -1.16 -13.36 11.77
C PHE A 110 -1.33 -13.35 13.29
N VAL A 111 -0.63 -12.42 13.96
CA VAL A 111 -0.72 -12.24 15.41
C VAL A 111 -1.29 -10.85 15.71
N PRO A 112 -2.49 -10.77 16.29
CA PRO A 112 -3.08 -9.49 16.65
C PRO A 112 -2.32 -8.85 17.81
N LYS A 113 -2.11 -7.53 17.73
CA LYS A 113 -1.71 -6.71 18.86
C LYS A 113 -2.92 -6.46 19.77
N ILE A 114 -2.88 -7.06 20.94
CA ILE A 114 -3.96 -7.07 21.93
C ILE A 114 -4.25 -5.65 22.48
N ASP A 115 -3.21 -4.81 22.62
CA ASP A 115 -3.34 -3.48 23.23
C ASP A 115 -3.48 -2.35 22.20
N TYR A 116 -3.81 -2.67 20.94
CA TYR A 116 -3.92 -1.65 19.91
C TYR A 116 -5.25 -0.90 19.99
N ILE A 117 -5.19 0.42 20.20
CA ILE A 117 -6.35 1.31 20.16
C ILE A 117 -6.17 2.27 18.98
N TYR A 118 -7.08 2.21 18.01
CA TYR A 118 -7.11 3.18 16.91
C TYR A 118 -7.55 4.55 17.41
N SER A 119 -6.79 5.59 17.06
CA SER A 119 -7.16 6.99 17.29
C SER A 119 -7.13 7.75 15.98
N LEU A 120 -8.31 8.27 15.57
CA LEU A 120 -8.45 9.08 14.37
C LEU A 120 -7.66 10.39 14.48
N GLU A 121 -7.65 11.00 15.66
CA GLU A 121 -6.89 12.22 15.94
C GLU A 121 -5.39 11.99 15.76
N ALA A 122 -4.87 10.86 16.25
CA ALA A 122 -3.47 10.48 16.08
C ALA A 122 -3.12 10.23 14.60
N ALA A 123 -4.02 9.61 13.83
CA ALA A 123 -3.83 9.40 12.39
C ALA A 123 -3.79 10.74 11.62
N GLN A 124 -4.73 11.64 11.90
CA GLN A 124 -4.80 12.97 11.30
C GLN A 124 -3.59 13.85 11.67
N ALA A 125 -3.11 13.79 12.91
CA ALA A 125 -1.94 14.54 13.37
C ALA A 125 -0.68 14.15 12.57
N ARG A 126 -0.45 12.85 12.34
CA ARG A 126 0.68 12.36 11.52
C ARG A 126 0.64 12.88 10.08
N CYS A 127 -0.55 12.99 9.50
CA CYS A 127 -0.70 13.56 8.15
C CYS A 127 -0.26 15.03 8.12
N LYS A 128 -0.64 15.83 9.12
CA LYS A 128 -0.22 17.25 9.22
C LYS A 128 1.30 17.37 9.36
N THR A 129 1.92 16.53 10.19
CA THR A 129 3.39 16.51 10.38
C THR A 129 4.13 16.04 9.12
N SER A 130 3.61 15.02 8.43
CA SER A 130 4.17 14.50 7.17
C SER A 130 4.11 15.53 6.04
N MET A 131 2.99 16.24 5.91
CA MET A 131 2.84 17.33 4.94
C MET A 131 3.79 18.48 5.28
N ALA A 132 3.90 18.87 6.55
CA ALA A 132 4.86 19.90 6.98
C ALA A 132 6.32 19.49 6.71
N ALA A 133 6.69 18.24 6.95
CA ALA A 133 8.04 17.72 6.68
C ALA A 133 8.35 17.66 5.18
N THR A 134 7.36 17.32 4.34
CA THR A 134 7.50 17.32 2.88
C THR A 134 7.61 18.74 2.35
N SER A 135 6.80 19.67 2.86
CA SER A 135 6.90 21.10 2.52
C SER A 135 8.22 21.74 3.00
N ALA A 136 8.75 21.33 4.15
CA ALA A 136 10.06 21.78 4.64
C ALA A 136 11.20 21.27 3.75
N LYS A 137 11.14 20.00 3.33
CA LYS A 137 12.13 19.38 2.45
C LYS A 137 12.08 19.94 1.01
N VAL A 138 10.90 20.36 0.55
CA VAL A 138 10.75 21.10 -0.72
C VAL A 138 11.34 22.50 -0.58
N LYS A 139 11.11 23.21 0.53
CA LYS A 139 11.72 24.53 0.77
C LYS A 139 13.25 24.46 0.85
N GLU A 140 13.81 23.46 1.54
CA GLU A 140 15.26 23.24 1.63
C GLU A 140 15.91 22.96 0.25
N ASN A 141 15.18 22.32 -0.67
CA ASN A 141 15.64 22.12 -2.06
C ASN A 141 15.39 23.35 -2.98
N VAL A 142 14.47 24.23 -2.64
CA VAL A 142 14.21 25.50 -3.36
C VAL A 142 15.16 26.61 -2.89
N GLU A 143 15.73 26.47 -1.69
CA GLU A 143 16.64 27.45 -1.07
C GLU A 143 18.13 27.14 -1.28
N LYS A 144 18.47 26.17 -2.15
CA LYS A 144 19.79 26.20 -2.77
C LYS A 144 19.79 27.34 -3.79
N PRO A 145 20.67 28.36 -3.65
CA PRO A 145 20.77 29.40 -4.65
C PRO A 145 21.04 28.76 -6.01
N ILE A 146 20.22 29.11 -6.99
CA ILE A 146 20.52 28.85 -8.40
C ILE A 146 21.90 29.47 -8.64
N PRO A 147 22.92 28.71 -9.08
CA PRO A 147 24.19 29.30 -9.41
C PRO A 147 23.97 30.31 -10.55
N THR A 148 24.13 31.60 -10.26
CA THR A 148 24.07 32.71 -11.21
C THR A 148 25.42 32.91 -11.92
N ASP A 149 26.07 31.82 -12.31
CA ASP A 149 27.28 31.86 -13.13
C ASP A 149 27.05 31.07 -14.44
N PRO A 150 27.17 31.68 -15.63
CA PRO A 150 26.95 31.00 -16.91
C PRO A 150 28.02 29.96 -17.29
N SER A 151 29.03 29.71 -16.44
CA SER A 151 30.21 28.92 -16.83
C SER A 151 30.22 27.44 -16.41
N GLU A 152 29.19 26.91 -15.73
CA GLU A 152 29.14 25.50 -15.31
C GLU A 152 28.04 24.64 -15.99
N MET A 153 27.60 24.96 -17.20
CA MET A 153 26.88 23.98 -18.03
C MET A 153 27.84 23.10 -18.82
N SER A 154 28.37 22.05 -18.18
CA SER A 154 28.96 20.90 -18.87
C SER A 154 28.16 19.64 -18.55
N LEU A 155 27.00 19.54 -19.20
CA LEU A 155 26.30 18.27 -19.36
C LEU A 155 27.18 17.37 -20.25
N LYS A 156 27.90 16.42 -19.64
CA LYS A 156 28.34 15.21 -20.35
C LYS A 156 27.10 14.40 -20.73
N LYS A 157 26.45 14.79 -21.83
CA LYS A 157 25.53 13.93 -22.59
C LYS A 157 26.34 12.78 -23.14
N ILE A 158 26.39 11.68 -22.40
CA ILE A 158 26.80 10.41 -22.98
C ILE A 158 25.68 10.03 -23.95
N SER A 159 25.99 10.08 -25.25
CA SER A 159 25.09 9.70 -26.32
C SER A 159 24.64 8.26 -26.14
N TRP A 160 23.37 7.97 -26.44
CA TRP A 160 22.82 6.62 -26.46
C TRP A 160 23.64 5.67 -27.37
N LEU A 161 24.30 6.22 -28.39
CA LEU A 161 25.21 5.47 -29.28
C LEU A 161 26.51 5.00 -28.56
N ASP A 162 27.02 5.76 -27.59
CA ASP A 162 28.21 5.37 -26.79
C ASP A 162 27.90 4.22 -25.82
N ARG A 163 26.66 4.12 -25.35
CA ARG A 163 26.20 3.01 -24.49
C ARG A 163 26.07 1.70 -25.26
N ILE A 164 25.65 1.75 -26.53
CA ILE A 164 25.51 0.57 -27.39
C ILE A 164 26.89 0.02 -27.80
N ALA A 165 27.86 0.90 -28.09
CA ALA A 165 29.22 0.51 -28.46
C ALA A 165 29.98 -0.26 -27.35
N ARG A 166 29.64 -0.03 -26.07
CA ARG A 166 30.23 -0.78 -24.93
C ARG A 166 29.62 -2.17 -24.75
N PHE A 167 28.36 -2.37 -25.12
CA PHE A 167 27.68 -3.66 -25.00
C PHE A 167 28.14 -4.67 -26.06
N LEU A 168 28.60 -4.19 -27.23
CA LEU A 168 29.04 -5.03 -28.34
C LEU A 168 30.53 -5.46 -28.28
N LYS A 169 31.30 -5.00 -27.28
CA LYS A 169 32.72 -5.35 -27.10
C LYS A 169 33.01 -6.34 -25.95
N LEU A 170 32.00 -7.04 -25.45
CA LEU A 170 32.19 -8.20 -24.57
C LEU A 170 31.97 -9.50 -25.35
N LYS A 171 33.00 -9.90 -26.10
CA LYS A 171 33.33 -11.28 -26.45
C LYS A 171 34.86 -11.41 -26.42
#